data_AF-A0A927SZX3-F1
#
_entry.id   AF-A0A927SZX3-F1
#
_cell.length_a   1.000
_cell.length_b   1.000
_cell.length_c   1.000
_cell.angle_alpha   90.00
_cell.angle_beta   90.00
_cell.angle_gamma   90.00
#
_symmetry.space_group_name_H-M   'P 1'
#
loop_
_entity.id
_entity.type
_entity.pdbx_description
1 polymer ?
#
loop_
_entity_poly.entity_id
_entity_poly.type
_entity_poly.pdbx_seq_one_letter_code
_entity_poly.pdbx_strand_id
1 'polypeptide(L)'
;MPKSYNRYQYETSPRKLKPEYTPAKNPYKQKKTTINKNENQNQKKKTNIKNKNKKAKTIMYIALAFSILFTISYRNAQIDENFSEVQDLKEELALLQKENEQLEVSIESNLNLSNLEEQARDLLGMHKLTSKQTIYVDLPKSDYIQSSAEKIVIEEDGLSFKSIFETITNLFK
;
A
#
# COMPACT_ATOMS: atom_id res chain seq x y z
N MET A 1 -61.59 26.24 -64.26
CA MET A 1 -62.45 26.91 -63.25
C MET A 1 -63.51 27.72 -63.98
N PRO A 2 -64.80 27.41 -63.83
CA PRO A 2 -65.87 28.12 -64.56
C PRO A 2 -66.10 29.52 -63.96
N LYS A 3 -66.27 30.51 -64.84
CA LYS A 3 -66.52 31.92 -64.52
C LYS A 3 -67.90 32.07 -63.86
N SER A 4 -67.93 32.74 -62.70
CA SER A 4 -69.16 33.14 -62.02
C SER A 4 -69.98 34.07 -62.92
N TYR A 5 -71.22 33.67 -63.24
CA TYR A 5 -72.16 34.49 -63.99
C TYR A 5 -72.68 35.60 -63.07
N ASN A 6 -72.39 36.86 -63.45
CA ASN A 6 -72.91 38.04 -62.78
C ASN A 6 -74.44 38.06 -62.90
N ARG A 7 -75.13 37.90 -61.76
CA ARG A 7 -76.57 38.12 -61.65
C ARG A 7 -76.85 39.63 -61.82
N TYR A 8 -77.72 39.99 -62.75
CA TYR A 8 -78.11 41.38 -62.98
C TYR A 8 -78.90 41.90 -61.77
N GLN A 9 -78.36 42.91 -61.08
CA GLN A 9 -79.10 43.69 -60.09
C GLN A 9 -79.75 44.88 -60.83
N TYR A 10 -81.08 44.94 -60.79
CA TYR A 10 -81.86 46.07 -61.27
C TYR A 10 -82.05 47.05 -60.11
N GLU A 11 -81.06 47.92 -59.90
CA GLU A 11 -81.20 49.10 -59.05
C GLU A 11 -81.45 50.30 -59.96
N THR A 12 -82.32 51.23 -59.56
CA THR A 12 -82.61 52.46 -60.31
C THR A 12 -81.60 53.58 -60.07
N SER A 13 -80.54 53.32 -59.28
CA SER A 13 -79.46 54.26 -59.06
C SER A 13 -78.34 54.10 -60.11
N PRO A 14 -77.82 55.20 -60.69
CA PRO A 14 -76.77 55.11 -61.72
C PRO A 14 -75.52 54.40 -61.19
N ARG A 15 -75.02 53.39 -61.93
CA ARG A 15 -73.79 52.67 -61.55
C ARG A 15 -72.59 53.61 -61.60
N LYS A 16 -71.83 53.68 -60.51
CA LYS A 16 -70.55 54.42 -60.48
C LYS A 16 -69.58 53.80 -61.49
N LEU A 17 -69.15 54.60 -62.46
CA LEU A 17 -68.12 54.23 -63.43
C LEU A 17 -66.82 53.96 -62.68
N LYS A 18 -66.27 52.75 -62.83
CA LYS A 18 -64.91 52.45 -62.37
C LYS A 18 -63.95 52.81 -63.51
N PRO A 19 -62.77 53.40 -63.21
CA PRO A 19 -61.77 53.69 -64.24
C PRO A 19 -61.31 52.39 -64.92
N GLU A 20 -61.18 52.44 -66.24
CA GLU A 20 -60.86 51.27 -67.10
C GLU A 20 -59.39 50.82 -66.96
N TYR A 21 -58.53 51.63 -66.34
CA TYR A 21 -57.11 51.32 -66.19
C TYR A 21 -56.66 51.31 -64.73
N THR A 22 -56.03 50.21 -64.31
CA THR A 22 -55.24 50.11 -63.08
C THR A 22 -53.74 50.16 -63.44
N PRO A 23 -52.93 51.06 -62.85
CA PRO A 23 -51.50 51.09 -63.15
C PRO A 23 -50.82 49.80 -62.70
N ALA A 24 -50.04 49.20 -63.58
CA ALA A 24 -49.27 47.98 -63.30
C ALA A 24 -48.23 48.26 -62.20
N LYS A 25 -48.34 47.57 -61.05
CA LYS A 25 -47.29 47.58 -60.02
C LYS A 25 -46.04 46.89 -60.56
N ASN A 26 -44.95 47.64 -60.64
CA ASN A 26 -43.65 47.17 -61.09
C ASN A 26 -43.16 46.00 -60.20
N PRO A 27 -42.81 44.81 -60.74
CA PRO A 27 -42.51 43.61 -59.95
C PRO A 27 -41.09 43.60 -59.36
N TYR A 28 -40.36 44.72 -59.38
CA TYR A 28 -39.03 44.80 -58.79
C TYR A 28 -39.11 44.85 -57.27
N LYS A 29 -39.31 43.68 -56.66
CA LYS A 29 -39.04 43.43 -55.25
C LYS A 29 -37.57 43.74 -55.01
N GLN A 30 -37.30 44.78 -54.23
CA GLN A 30 -35.97 45.01 -53.71
C GLN A 30 -35.53 43.78 -52.90
N LYS A 31 -34.48 43.10 -53.38
CA LYS A 31 -33.87 41.97 -52.70
C LYS A 31 -33.28 42.46 -51.37
N LYS A 32 -33.90 42.06 -50.25
CA LYS A 32 -33.32 42.23 -48.90
C LYS A 32 -32.15 41.26 -48.73
N THR A 33 -30.97 41.58 -49.26
CA THR A 33 -29.76 40.75 -49.19
C THR A 33 -28.95 40.94 -47.90
N THR A 34 -29.25 41.95 -47.09
CA THR A 34 -28.48 42.29 -45.89
C THR A 34 -28.91 41.53 -44.63
N ILE A 35 -30.20 41.19 -44.49
CA ILE A 35 -30.73 40.50 -43.29
C ILE A 35 -30.24 39.05 -43.21
N ASN A 36 -30.28 38.30 -44.33
CA ASN A 36 -29.83 36.90 -44.37
C ASN A 36 -28.30 36.75 -44.21
N LYS A 37 -27.50 37.77 -44.55
CA LYS A 37 -26.03 37.71 -44.40
C LYS A 37 -25.62 37.81 -42.93
N ASN A 38 -26.31 38.63 -42.14
CA ASN A 38 -26.05 38.79 -40.71
C ASN A 38 -26.51 37.57 -39.89
N GLU A 39 -27.66 36.96 -40.23
CA GLU A 39 -28.09 35.72 -39.59
C GLU A 39 -27.13 34.56 -39.83
N ASN A 40 -26.65 34.38 -41.08
CA ASN A 40 -25.67 33.35 -41.41
C ASN A 40 -24.32 33.57 -40.71
N GLN A 41 -23.85 34.81 -40.56
CA GLN A 41 -22.62 35.11 -39.82
C GLN A 41 -22.77 34.86 -38.31
N ASN A 42 -23.92 35.20 -37.73
CA ASN A 42 -24.21 34.94 -36.32
C ASN A 42 -24.37 33.45 -36.03
N GLN A 43 -24.96 32.67 -36.95
CA GLN A 43 -25.04 31.21 -36.85
C GLN A 43 -23.65 30.55 -36.99
N LYS A 44 -22.79 31.04 -37.90
CA LYS A 44 -21.39 30.58 -38.02
C LYS A 44 -20.54 30.90 -36.78
N LYS A 45 -20.72 32.07 -36.16
CA LYS A 45 -20.07 32.40 -34.87
C LYS A 45 -20.57 31.49 -33.73
N LYS A 46 -21.88 31.26 -33.63
CA LYS A 46 -22.47 30.36 -32.62
C LYS A 46 -22.02 28.91 -32.77
N THR A 47 -21.91 28.39 -34.00
CA THR A 47 -21.39 27.03 -34.26
C THR A 47 -19.90 26.91 -33.96
N ASN A 48 -19.09 27.94 -34.29
CA ASN A 48 -17.68 27.96 -33.91
C ASN A 48 -17.46 28.01 -32.40
N ILE A 49 -18.24 28.79 -31.65
CA ILE A 49 -18.18 28.83 -30.19
C ILE A 49 -18.61 27.47 -29.59
N LYS A 50 -19.70 26.88 -30.09
CA LYS A 50 -20.13 25.52 -29.68
C LYS A 50 -19.06 24.47 -29.96
N ASN A 51 -18.38 24.54 -31.10
CA ASN A 51 -17.31 23.61 -31.47
C ASN A 51 -16.05 23.82 -30.61
N LYS A 52 -15.67 25.05 -30.30
CA LYS A 52 -14.59 25.35 -29.35
C LYS A 52 -14.90 24.80 -27.96
N ASN A 53 -16.13 24.96 -27.48
CA ASN A 53 -16.55 24.43 -26.18
C ASN A 53 -16.57 22.90 -26.17
N LYS A 54 -16.93 22.24 -27.28
CA LYS A 54 -16.82 20.78 -27.42
C LYS A 54 -15.36 20.32 -27.39
N LYS A 55 -14.46 20.99 -28.13
CA LYS A 55 -13.02 20.69 -28.10
C LYS A 55 -12.42 20.90 -26.70
N ALA A 56 -12.79 21.98 -26.02
CA ALA A 56 -12.37 22.25 -24.64
C ALA A 56 -12.85 21.15 -23.67
N LYS A 57 -14.09 20.68 -23.81
CA LYS A 57 -14.58 19.53 -23.03
C LYS A 57 -13.79 18.25 -23.31
N THR A 58 -13.45 17.97 -24.58
CA THR A 58 -12.59 16.82 -24.92
C THR A 58 -11.20 16.94 -24.30
N ILE A 59 -10.57 18.13 -24.36
CA ILE A 59 -9.27 18.38 -23.73
C ILE A 59 -9.36 18.22 -22.21
N MET A 60 -10.46 18.64 -21.58
CA MET A 60 -10.70 18.44 -20.15
C MET A 60 -10.76 16.95 -19.78
N TYR A 61 -11.42 16.11 -20.58
CA TYR A 61 -11.44 14.66 -20.34
C TYR A 61 -10.05 14.02 -20.51
N ILE A 62 -9.26 14.46 -21.49
CA ILE A 62 -7.88 14.00 -21.67
C ILE A 62 -7.00 14.43 -20.49
N ALA A 63 -7.14 15.68 -20.03
CA ALA A 63 -6.43 16.18 -18.86
C ALA A 63 -6.81 15.40 -17.58
N LEU A 64 -8.09 15.02 -17.43
CA LEU A 64 -8.55 14.17 -16.33
C LEU A 64 -7.93 12.76 -16.39
N ALA A 65 -7.84 12.16 -17.59
CA ALA A 65 -7.18 10.87 -17.76
C ALA A 65 -5.68 10.96 -17.44
N PHE A 66 -5.02 12.04 -17.87
CA PHE A 66 -3.62 12.30 -17.56
C PHE A 66 -3.38 12.56 -16.07
N SER A 67 -4.28 13.23 -15.36
CA SER A 67 -4.11 13.47 -13.93
C SER A 67 -4.18 12.16 -13.12
N ILE A 68 -5.03 11.22 -13.51
CA ILE A 68 -5.09 9.89 -12.90
C ILE A 68 -3.76 9.13 -13.12
N LEU A 69 -3.24 9.12 -14.34
CA LEU A 69 -1.93 8.52 -14.62
C LEU A 69 -0.79 9.23 -13.86
N PHE A 70 -0.81 10.56 -13.82
CA PHE A 70 0.19 11.36 -13.15
C PHE A 70 0.20 11.13 -11.63
N THR A 71 -0.98 11.02 -11.01
CA THR A 71 -1.09 10.71 -9.57
C THR A 71 -0.56 9.32 -9.23
N ILE A 72 -0.82 8.31 -10.08
CA ILE A 72 -0.25 6.97 -9.93
C ILE A 72 1.28 7.03 -10.05
N SER A 73 1.79 7.73 -11.06
CA SER A 73 3.23 7.87 -11.28
C SER A 73 3.93 8.64 -10.14
N TYR A 74 3.28 9.67 -9.59
CA TYR A 74 3.79 10.44 -8.45
C TYR A 74 3.81 9.61 -7.16
N ARG A 75 2.75 8.82 -6.91
CA ARG A 75 2.73 7.83 -5.82
C ARG A 75 3.87 6.83 -5.97
N ASN A 76 4.08 6.28 -7.16
CA ASN A 76 5.16 5.34 -7.43
C ASN A 76 6.55 5.98 -7.20
N ALA A 77 6.75 7.22 -7.62
CA ALA A 77 7.99 7.95 -7.35
C ALA A 77 8.24 8.20 -5.85
N GLN A 78 7.20 8.47 -5.05
CA GLN A 78 7.33 8.53 -3.58
C GLN A 78 7.55 7.15 -2.94
N ILE A 79 7.02 6.10 -3.55
CA ILE A 79 7.26 4.72 -3.08
C ILE A 79 8.73 4.37 -3.27
N ASP A 80 9.38 4.81 -4.34
CA ASP A 80 10.80 4.52 -4.58
C ASP A 80 11.72 5.08 -3.47
N GLU A 81 11.46 6.30 -2.99
CA GLU A 81 12.23 6.90 -1.89
C GLU A 81 12.00 6.16 -0.56
N ASN A 82 10.72 5.90 -0.21
CA ASN A 82 10.37 5.12 0.97
C ASN A 82 10.85 3.66 0.88
N PHE A 83 10.95 3.10 -0.33
CA PHE A 83 11.44 1.74 -0.56
C PHE A 83 12.94 1.67 -0.28
N SER A 84 13.70 2.72 -0.61
CA SER A 84 15.13 2.80 -0.24
C SER A 84 15.31 2.74 1.27
N GLU A 85 14.56 3.54 2.04
CA GLU A 85 14.66 3.53 3.51
C GLU A 85 14.29 2.15 4.10
N VAL A 86 13.25 1.52 3.57
CA VAL A 86 12.84 0.18 4.00
C VAL A 86 13.87 -0.89 3.62
N GLN A 87 14.53 -0.74 2.47
CA GLN A 87 15.60 -1.63 2.01
C GLN A 87 16.83 -1.50 2.92
N ASP A 88 17.22 -0.27 3.23
CA ASP A 88 18.36 0.03 4.11
C ASP A 88 18.13 -0.54 5.52
N LEU A 89 16.94 -0.33 6.10
CA LEU A 89 16.59 -0.89 7.41
C LEU A 89 16.58 -2.42 7.42
N LYS A 90 16.19 -3.07 6.31
CA LYS A 90 16.26 -4.54 6.18
C LYS A 90 17.70 -5.03 6.07
N GLU A 91 18.55 -4.29 5.36
CA GLU A 91 19.96 -4.61 5.24
C GLU A 91 20.66 -4.46 6.60
N GLU A 92 20.39 -3.39 7.35
CA GLU A 92 20.90 -3.18 8.70
C GLU A 92 20.48 -4.31 9.66
N LEU A 93 19.21 -4.72 9.62
CA LEU A 93 18.72 -5.85 10.41
C LEU A 93 19.44 -7.15 10.03
N ALA A 94 19.58 -7.43 8.73
CA ALA A 94 20.29 -8.62 8.26
C ALA A 94 21.76 -8.61 8.66
N LEU A 95 22.42 -7.45 8.65
CA LEU A 95 23.80 -7.27 9.14
C LEU A 95 23.89 -7.55 10.63
N LEU A 96 23.02 -6.97 11.45
CA LEU A 96 22.97 -7.22 12.90
C LEU A 96 22.72 -8.69 13.24
N GLN A 97 21.81 -9.34 12.52
CA GLN A 97 21.52 -10.75 12.72
C GLN A 97 22.73 -11.62 12.37
N LYS A 98 23.38 -11.32 11.25
CA LYS A 98 24.62 -12.01 10.85
C LYS A 98 25.76 -11.79 11.83
N GLU A 99 25.89 -10.59 12.38
CA GLU A 99 26.88 -10.28 13.42
C GLU A 99 26.61 -11.07 14.70
N ASN A 100 25.35 -11.16 15.14
CA ASN A 100 24.96 -11.99 16.28
C ASN A 100 25.26 -13.47 16.04
N GLU A 101 24.89 -14.03 14.89
CA GLU A 101 25.20 -15.42 14.54
C GLU A 101 26.72 -15.66 14.48
N GLN A 102 27.49 -14.71 13.93
CA GLN A 102 28.94 -14.81 13.89
C GLN A 102 29.57 -14.74 15.29
N LEU A 103 29.05 -13.89 16.18
CA LEU A 103 29.47 -13.82 17.58
C LEU A 103 29.16 -15.12 18.31
N GLU A 104 27.98 -15.70 18.09
CA GLU A 104 27.57 -16.98 18.68
C GLU A 104 28.53 -18.11 18.23
N VAL A 105 28.77 -18.24 16.93
CA VAL A 105 29.73 -19.21 16.37
C VAL A 105 31.14 -18.96 16.90
N SER A 106 31.56 -17.69 17.05
CA SER A 106 32.84 -17.35 17.64
C SER A 106 32.93 -17.80 19.09
N ILE A 107 31.90 -17.57 19.91
CA ILE A 107 31.85 -18.03 21.30
C ILE A 107 31.92 -19.55 21.35
N GLU A 108 31.12 -20.26 20.56
CA GLU A 108 31.14 -21.72 20.51
C GLU A 108 32.53 -22.24 20.10
N SER A 109 33.16 -21.60 19.11
CA SER A 109 34.50 -21.97 18.68
C SER A 109 35.53 -21.73 19.77
N ASN A 110 35.44 -20.64 20.53
CA ASN A 110 36.34 -20.34 21.64
C ASN A 110 36.11 -21.25 22.85
N LEU A 111 34.87 -21.66 23.10
CA LEU A 111 34.50 -22.62 24.14
C LEU A 111 34.80 -24.07 23.74
N ASN A 112 35.21 -24.32 22.49
CA ASN A 112 35.65 -25.63 22.05
C ASN A 112 36.85 -26.08 22.89
N LEU A 113 36.77 -27.30 23.44
CA LEU A 113 37.80 -27.93 24.26
C LEU A 113 39.20 -27.81 23.67
N SER A 114 39.36 -27.85 22.34
CA SER A 114 40.66 -27.70 21.70
C SER A 114 41.26 -26.30 21.91
N ASN A 115 40.47 -25.25 21.67
CA ASN A 115 40.89 -23.87 21.86
C ASN A 115 41.08 -23.54 23.35
N LEU A 116 40.22 -24.09 24.21
CA LEU A 116 40.37 -23.97 25.65
C LEU A 116 41.64 -24.66 26.17
N GLU A 117 41.96 -25.86 25.67
CA GLU A 117 43.21 -26.59 25.99
C GLU A 117 44.45 -25.82 25.50
N GLU A 118 44.37 -25.20 24.32
CA GLU A 118 45.44 -24.37 23.75
C GLU A 118 45.65 -23.07 24.55
N GLN A 119 44.59 -22.31 24.83
CA GLN A 119 44.68 -21.09 25.65
C GLN A 119 45.15 -21.39 27.07
N ALA A 120 44.68 -22.49 27.67
CA ALA A 120 45.14 -23.00 28.95
C ALA A 120 46.64 -23.32 28.95
N ARG A 121 47.14 -23.93 27.88
CA ARG A 121 48.55 -24.27 27.73
C ARG A 121 49.41 -23.02 27.55
N ASP A 122 48.98 -22.11 26.68
CA ASP A 122 49.80 -20.97 26.26
C ASP A 122 49.79 -19.84 27.29
N LEU A 123 48.63 -19.54 27.90
CA LEU A 123 48.48 -18.44 28.86
C LEU A 123 48.78 -18.87 30.30
N LEU A 124 48.33 -20.07 30.68
CA LEU A 124 48.42 -20.56 32.06
C LEU A 124 49.52 -21.61 32.26
N GLY A 125 50.22 -22.01 31.19
CA GLY A 125 51.26 -23.04 31.26
C GLY A 125 50.71 -24.42 31.62
N MET A 126 49.39 -24.65 31.45
CA MET A 126 48.78 -25.93 31.83
C MET A 126 49.17 -27.02 30.83
N HIS A 127 49.55 -28.19 31.35
CA HIS A 127 49.87 -29.35 30.54
C HIS A 127 48.86 -30.47 30.79
N LYS A 128 48.52 -31.19 29.71
CA LYS A 128 47.68 -32.38 29.80
C LYS A 128 48.41 -33.44 30.62
N LEU A 129 47.75 -33.96 31.65
CA LEU A 129 48.32 -35.00 32.51
C LEU A 129 48.73 -36.21 31.65
N THR A 130 50.00 -36.59 31.73
CA THR A 130 50.50 -37.80 31.08
C THR A 130 50.28 -38.99 32.01
N SER A 131 49.90 -40.15 31.48
CA SER A 131 49.61 -41.38 32.25
C SER A 131 50.74 -41.84 33.18
N LYS A 132 51.97 -41.38 32.96
CA LYS A 132 53.14 -41.64 33.81
C LYS A 132 53.14 -40.84 35.12
N GLN A 133 52.37 -39.76 35.22
CA GLN A 133 52.26 -38.91 36.42
C GLN A 133 51.11 -39.35 37.34
N THR A 134 50.38 -40.40 36.99
CA THR A 134 49.32 -40.98 37.82
C THR A 134 49.95 -41.74 39.00
N ILE A 135 49.89 -41.16 40.19
CA ILE A 135 50.29 -41.83 41.43
C ILE A 135 49.06 -42.55 41.98
N TYR A 136 49.08 -43.88 41.94
CA TYR A 136 48.09 -44.69 42.64
C TYR A 136 48.41 -44.62 44.15
N VAL A 137 47.48 -44.09 44.93
CA VAL A 137 47.58 -44.06 46.38
C VAL A 137 46.84 -45.28 46.91
N ASP A 138 47.58 -46.29 47.35
CA ASP A 138 47.00 -47.39 48.11
C ASP A 138 46.64 -46.87 49.50
N LEU A 139 45.34 -46.65 49.72
CA LEU A 139 44.84 -46.42 51.07
C LEU A 139 45.01 -47.71 51.87
N PRO A 140 45.65 -47.70 53.05
CA PRO A 140 45.65 -48.87 53.91
C PRO A 140 44.20 -49.22 54.22
N LYS A 141 43.81 -50.47 53.96
CA LYS A 141 42.57 -51.03 54.48
C LYS A 141 42.73 -51.19 56.00
N SER A 142 42.71 -50.09 56.74
CA SER A 142 42.39 -50.16 58.16
C SER A 142 40.88 -50.36 58.24
N ASP A 143 40.48 -51.62 58.42
CA ASP A 143 39.14 -52.01 58.86
C ASP A 143 38.89 -51.41 60.25
N TYR A 144 38.62 -50.10 60.30
CA TYR A 144 37.92 -49.51 61.42
C TYR A 144 36.45 -49.87 61.25
N ILE A 145 36.10 -51.09 61.66
CA ILE A 145 34.72 -51.44 61.93
C ILE A 145 34.40 -50.77 63.27
N GLN A 146 34.03 -49.50 63.24
CA GLN A 146 33.33 -48.90 64.35
C GLN A 146 31.94 -49.54 64.35
N SER A 147 31.73 -50.54 65.22
CA SER A 147 30.40 -51.10 65.47
C SER A 147 29.54 -49.93 65.90
N SER A 148 28.68 -49.44 65.00
CA SER A 148 27.67 -48.46 65.31
C SER A 148 26.76 -49.09 66.37
N ALA A 149 27.01 -48.79 67.64
CA ALA A 149 26.03 -49.04 68.69
C ALA A 149 24.90 -48.07 68.39
N GLU A 150 23.86 -48.61 67.77
CA GLU A 150 22.62 -47.91 67.47
C GLU A 150 22.02 -47.38 68.79
N LYS A 151 22.31 -46.12 69.11
CA LYS A 151 21.47 -45.36 70.02
C LYS A 151 20.45 -44.66 69.14
N ILE A 152 19.30 -45.31 68.99
CA ILE A 152 18.10 -44.70 68.43
C ILE A 152 17.72 -43.53 69.34
N VAL A 153 18.15 -42.33 68.99
CA VAL A 153 17.51 -41.10 69.46
C VAL A 153 16.52 -40.74 68.37
N ILE A 154 15.25 -41.02 68.65
CA ILE A 154 14.13 -40.50 67.87
C ILE A 154 14.09 -39.01 68.22
N GLU A 155 14.62 -38.19 67.31
CA GLU A 155 14.30 -36.77 67.26
C GLU A 155 13.39 -36.60 66.04
N GLU A 156 12.08 -36.57 66.30
CA GLU A 156 11.09 -36.11 65.33
C GLU A 156 11.38 -34.64 65.04
N ASP A 157 12.02 -34.33 63.91
CA ASP A 157 11.91 -33.02 63.32
C ASP A 157 11.53 -33.13 61.84
N GLY A 158 10.26 -32.81 61.61
CA GLY A 158 9.55 -33.00 60.38
C GLY A 158 9.95 -32.01 59.30
N LEU A 159 10.54 -32.54 58.23
CA LEU A 159 10.49 -31.93 56.91
C LEU A 159 9.87 -32.94 55.94
N SER A 160 8.53 -32.97 55.97
CA SER A 160 7.70 -33.94 55.27
C SER A 160 7.64 -33.65 53.77
N PHE A 161 8.20 -34.55 52.94
CA PHE A 161 8.03 -34.60 51.48
C PHE A 161 6.56 -34.54 51.00
N LYS A 162 5.61 -34.79 51.91
CA LYS A 162 4.17 -34.71 51.70
C LYS A 162 3.69 -33.29 51.34
N SER A 163 4.29 -32.24 51.91
CA SER A 163 3.91 -30.83 51.61
C SER A 163 4.41 -30.37 50.23
N ILE A 164 5.56 -30.88 49.80
CA ILE A 164 6.09 -30.65 48.44
C ILE A 164 5.16 -31.30 47.41
N PHE A 165 4.64 -32.50 47.71
CA PHE A 165 3.74 -33.17 46.79
C PHE A 165 2.38 -32.46 46.68
N GLU A 166 1.80 -32.01 47.79
CA GLU A 166 0.53 -31.26 47.78
C GLU A 166 0.64 -29.92 47.03
N THR A 167 1.74 -29.17 47.23
CA THR A 167 1.96 -27.89 46.52
C THR A 167 2.10 -28.07 45.01
N ILE A 168 2.80 -29.12 44.55
CA ILE A 168 2.90 -29.45 43.12
C ILE A 168 1.53 -29.83 42.54
N THR A 169 0.74 -30.64 43.25
CA THR A 169 -0.56 -31.10 42.74
C THR A 169 -1.60 -29.98 42.64
N ASN A 170 -1.55 -28.97 43.51
CA ASN A 170 -2.46 -27.82 43.45
C ASN A 170 -2.11 -26.81 42.34
N LEU A 171 -0.92 -26.89 41.74
CA LEU A 171 -0.46 -25.96 40.70
C LEU A 171 -0.88 -26.39 39.28
N PHE A 172 -1.25 -27.66 39.10
CA PHE A 172 -1.69 -28.25 37.82
C PHE A 172 -3.22 -28.44 37.73
N LYS A 173 -4.00 -27.80 38.59
CA LYS A 173 -5.46 -27.82 38.60
C LYS A 173 -6.00 -26.39 38.53
#